data_AF-A0A530JGK7-F1
#
_entry.id   AF-A0A530JGK7-F1
#
_cell.length_a   1.000
_cell.length_b   1.000
_cell.length_c   1.000
_cell.angle_alpha   90.00
_cell.angle_beta   90.00
_cell.angle_gamma   90.00
#
_symmetry.space_group_name_H-M   'P 1'
#
loop_
_entity.id
_entity.type
_entity.pdbx_description
1 polymer ?
#
loop_
_entity_poly.entity_id
_entity_poly.type
_entity_poly.pdbx_seq_one_letter_code
_entity_poly.pdbx_strand_id
1 'polypeptide(L)'
;MSSPIWTPDALSSESARLEGKYWRMVEAQHRVSTLKVVDTLDEQALLEELIEETKPQIPLECRHLHYLLATPFRYGSVYPHGSRFRRAGRTRGVYYAAETMFTAVAEMAFYRLLFFAESPDTPWPRDAADYTAFSAAIK
;
A
#
# COMPACT_ATOMS: atom_id res chain seq x y z
N MET A 1 -33.60 -15.89 8.53
CA MET A 1 -33.01 -14.54 8.62
C MET A 1 -32.79 -14.05 7.20
N SER A 2 -33.49 -12.99 6.79
CA SER A 2 -33.38 -12.43 5.45
C SER A 2 -32.02 -11.76 5.31
N SER A 3 -31.23 -12.12 4.30
CA SER A 3 -30.02 -11.37 3.95
C SER A 3 -30.40 -9.91 3.69
N PRO A 4 -29.62 -8.92 4.17
CA PRO A 4 -29.91 -7.54 3.84
C PRO A 4 -29.90 -7.41 2.32
N ILE A 5 -31.01 -6.93 1.76
CA ILE A 5 -31.08 -6.55 0.35
C ILE A 5 -30.04 -5.44 0.21
N TRP A 6 -28.92 -5.76 -0.42
CA TRP A 6 -27.85 -4.80 -0.70
C TRP A 6 -28.45 -3.70 -1.56
N THR A 7 -28.83 -2.60 -0.93
CA THR A 7 -29.37 -1.43 -1.64
C THR A 7 -28.13 -0.68 -2.13
N PRO A 8 -27.94 -0.47 -3.44
CA PRO A 8 -26.73 0.14 -3.98
C PRO A 8 -26.36 1.47 -3.30
N ASP A 9 -27.36 2.19 -2.80
CA ASP A 9 -27.20 3.48 -2.14
C ASP A 9 -26.97 3.40 -0.62
N ALA A 10 -27.11 2.23 0.02
CA ALA A 10 -26.96 2.09 1.47
C ALA A 10 -25.55 2.48 1.95
N LEU A 11 -24.53 2.26 1.11
CA LEU A 11 -23.15 2.66 1.45
C LEU A 11 -22.97 4.19 1.38
N SER A 12 -23.71 4.85 0.49
CA SER A 12 -23.70 6.31 0.34
C SER A 12 -24.52 6.99 1.45
N SER A 13 -25.64 6.40 1.87
CA SER A 13 -26.49 6.95 2.95
C SER A 13 -25.82 6.90 4.32
N GLU A 14 -24.93 5.94 4.55
CA GLU A 14 -24.11 5.83 5.76
C GLU A 14 -22.77 6.57 5.66
N SER A 15 -22.58 7.39 4.62
CA SER A 15 -21.35 8.18 4.49
C SER A 15 -21.24 9.20 5.61
N ALA A 16 -20.17 9.08 6.39
CA ALA A 16 -19.84 10.01 7.46
C ALA A 16 -18.50 10.68 7.16
N ARG A 17 -18.32 11.89 7.70
CA ARG A 17 -17.01 12.55 7.66
C ARG A 17 -16.03 11.73 8.49
N LEU A 18 -14.93 11.35 7.85
CA LEU A 18 -13.86 10.62 8.48
C LEU A 18 -12.85 11.62 9.06
N GLU A 19 -12.74 11.67 10.38
CA GLU A 19 -11.72 12.46 11.09
C GLU A 19 -10.93 11.54 12.03
N GLY A 20 -9.66 11.84 12.26
CA GLY A 20 -8.84 11.10 13.23
C GLY A 20 -7.47 10.70 12.70
N LYS A 21 -6.79 9.81 13.44
CA LYS A 21 -5.47 9.29 13.06
C LYS A 21 -5.61 7.88 12.52
N TYR A 22 -5.08 7.66 11.33
CA TYR A 22 -5.17 6.37 10.64
C TYR A 22 -3.78 5.81 10.40
N TRP A 23 -3.62 4.53 10.72
CA TRP A 23 -2.37 3.78 10.72
C TRP A 23 -2.18 3.02 9.42
N ARG A 24 -0.96 3.09 8.89
CA ARG A 24 -0.54 2.35 7.70
C ARG A 24 0.78 1.64 7.97
N MET A 25 0.85 0.39 7.51
CA MET A 25 2.07 -0.41 7.51
C MET A 25 2.82 -0.21 6.18
N VAL A 26 4.14 -0.07 6.26
CA VAL A 26 5.05 -0.08 5.11
C VAL A 26 6.26 -0.95 5.44
N GLU A 27 6.97 -1.42 4.41
CA GLU A 27 8.26 -2.11 4.61
C GLU A 27 9.25 -1.21 5.34
N ALA A 28 10.22 -1.83 6.02
CA ALA A 28 11.30 -1.12 6.67
C ALA A 28 12.00 -0.14 5.71
N GLN A 29 11.92 1.15 6.03
CA GLN A 29 12.47 2.22 5.19
C GLN A 29 14.01 2.27 5.19
N HIS A 30 14.67 1.47 6.04
CA HIS A 30 16.13 1.42 6.16
C HIS A 30 16.77 0.28 5.34
N ARG A 31 15.98 -0.59 4.69
CA ARG A 31 16.50 -1.70 3.88
C ARG A 31 16.50 -1.32 2.40
N VAL A 32 17.69 -1.24 1.81
CA VAL A 32 17.88 -1.00 0.38
C VAL A 32 17.98 -2.35 -0.33
N SER A 33 16.84 -2.88 -0.77
CA SER A 33 16.74 -4.21 -1.40
C SER A 33 17.55 -4.34 -2.70
N THR A 34 17.79 -3.22 -3.37
CA THR A 34 18.55 -3.08 -4.63
C THR A 34 20.06 -3.29 -4.45
N LEU A 35 20.60 -3.18 -3.22
CA LEU A 35 22.01 -3.50 -2.96
C LEU A 35 22.41 -4.94 -3.30
N LYS A 36 21.45 -5.85 -3.47
CA LYS A 36 21.70 -7.24 -3.83
C LYS A 36 22.03 -7.44 -5.32
N VAL A 37 21.82 -6.42 -6.15
CA VAL A 37 21.99 -6.48 -7.61
C VAL A 37 23.10 -5.58 -8.14
N VAL A 38 23.91 -5.00 -7.25
CA VAL A 38 25.05 -4.12 -7.56
C VAL A 38 26.24 -4.47 -6.67
N ASP A 39 27.46 -4.17 -7.13
CA ASP A 39 28.69 -4.51 -6.42
C ASP A 39 29.24 -3.34 -5.60
N THR A 40 28.87 -2.10 -5.96
CA THR A 40 29.39 -0.88 -5.34
C THR A 40 28.30 0.13 -4.98
N LEU A 41 28.63 1.06 -4.07
CA LEU A 41 27.73 2.16 -3.70
C LEU A 41 27.49 3.15 -4.85
N ASP A 42 28.47 3.32 -5.74
CA ASP A 42 28.32 4.19 -6.91
C ASP A 42 27.34 3.58 -7.93
N GLU A 43 27.43 2.27 -8.15
CA GLU A 43 26.44 1.53 -8.95
C GLU A 43 25.06 1.57 -8.31
N GLN A 44 24.97 1.45 -6.98
CA GLN A 44 23.72 1.60 -6.26
C GLN A 44 23.09 2.98 -6.48
N ALA A 45 23.89 4.05 -6.42
CA ALA A 45 23.41 5.41 -6.63
C ALA A 45 22.88 5.59 -8.07
N LEU A 46 23.62 5.09 -9.06
CA LEU A 46 23.19 5.11 -10.46
C LEU A 46 21.90 4.30 -10.67
N LEU A 47 21.78 3.11 -10.06
CA LEU A 47 20.58 2.28 -10.15
C LEU A 47 19.37 2.98 -9.56
N GLU A 48 19.49 3.65 -8.41
CA GLU A 48 18.39 4.41 -7.81
C GLU A 48 17.98 5.61 -8.66
N GLU A 49 18.93 6.31 -9.30
CA GLU A 49 18.64 7.38 -10.25
C GLU A 49 17.83 6.85 -11.44
N LEU A 50 18.31 5.79 -12.09
CA LEU A 50 17.62 5.15 -13.20
C LEU A 50 16.21 4.67 -12.80
N ILE A 51 16.08 4.06 -11.62
CA ILE A 51 14.79 3.63 -11.10
C ILE A 51 13.87 4.83 -10.88
N GLU A 52 14.36 5.93 -10.31
CA GLU A 52 13.56 7.13 -10.05
C GLU A 52 13.05 7.77 -11.35
N GLU A 53 13.87 7.81 -12.40
CA GLU A 53 13.50 8.34 -13.73
C GLU A 53 12.36 7.56 -14.40
N THR A 54 12.26 6.26 -14.15
CA THR A 54 11.19 5.41 -14.73
C THR A 54 9.86 5.53 -14.00
N LYS A 55 9.84 6.06 -12.77
CA LYS A 55 8.62 6.12 -11.97
C LYS A 55 7.69 7.23 -12.51
N PRO A 56 6.36 7.00 -12.53
CA PRO A 56 5.40 8.02 -12.92
C PRO A 56 5.53 9.30 -12.08
N GLN A 57 5.19 10.44 -12.66
CA GLN A 57 5.19 11.71 -11.94
C GLN A 57 4.15 11.69 -10.81
N ILE A 58 4.50 12.30 -9.68
CA ILE A 58 3.54 12.48 -8.58
C ILE A 58 2.47 13.49 -9.02
N PRO A 59 1.16 13.17 -8.86
CA PRO A 59 0.07 14.09 -9.15
C PRO A 59 0.27 15.43 -8.45
N LEU A 60 -0.11 16.54 -9.10
CA LEU A 60 0.14 17.89 -8.59
C LEU A 60 -0.43 18.08 -7.17
N GLU A 61 -1.61 17.51 -6.92
CA GLU A 61 -2.30 17.58 -5.63
C GLU A 61 -1.56 16.82 -4.53
N CYS A 62 -0.62 15.94 -4.86
CA CYS A 62 0.11 15.08 -3.92
C CYS A 62 1.58 15.50 -3.72
N ARG A 63 2.12 16.44 -4.52
CA ARG A 63 3.56 16.80 -4.49
C ARG A 63 4.01 17.44 -3.18
N HIS A 64 3.08 18.04 -2.43
CA HIS A 64 3.35 18.64 -1.12
C HIS A 64 3.37 17.61 0.02
N LEU A 65 2.96 16.37 -0.24
CA LEU A 65 2.91 15.32 0.75
C LEU A 65 4.28 14.67 0.90
N HIS A 66 4.60 14.23 2.13
CA HIS A 66 5.74 13.33 2.36
C HIS A 66 5.62 12.09 1.48
N TYR A 67 6.74 11.54 0.98
CA TYR A 67 6.70 10.46 -0.01
C TYR A 67 5.85 9.26 0.47
N LEU A 68 5.94 8.88 1.76
CA LEU A 68 5.11 7.82 2.35
C LEU A 68 3.59 8.03 2.18
N LEU A 69 3.15 9.29 2.14
CA LEU A 69 1.75 9.69 1.91
C LEU A 69 1.43 9.80 0.42
N ALA A 70 2.38 10.23 -0.40
CA ALA A 70 2.18 10.41 -1.85
C ALA A 70 2.22 9.09 -2.64
N THR A 71 3.00 8.09 -2.19
CA THR A 71 3.23 6.82 -2.92
C THR A 71 1.95 6.12 -3.41
N PRO A 72 0.87 6.00 -2.61
CA PRO A 72 -0.37 5.34 -3.06
C PRO A 72 -1.05 6.00 -4.26
N PHE A 73 -0.72 7.28 -4.51
CA PHE A 73 -1.31 8.07 -5.58
C PHE A 73 -0.39 8.20 -6.80
N ARG A 74 0.89 7.82 -6.67
CA ARG A 74 1.88 7.91 -7.75
C ARG A 74 1.64 6.88 -8.86
N TYR A 75 1.31 5.65 -8.49
CA TYR A 75 1.25 4.53 -9.45
C TYR A 75 -0.18 4.28 -9.93
N GLY A 76 -0.42 4.53 -11.21
CA GLY A 76 -1.68 4.23 -11.88
C GLY A 76 -1.68 2.82 -12.48
N SER A 77 -1.95 1.79 -11.68
CA SER A 77 -2.05 0.41 -12.18
C SER A 77 -3.46 0.08 -12.68
N VAL A 78 -3.55 -0.67 -13.78
CA VAL A 78 -4.79 -1.32 -14.20
C VAL A 78 -4.98 -2.54 -13.33
N TYR A 79 -6.09 -2.62 -12.61
CA TYR A 79 -6.41 -3.76 -11.76
C TYR A 79 -7.18 -4.80 -12.60
N PRO A 80 -6.60 -5.96 -12.93
CA PRO A 80 -7.24 -6.92 -13.85
C PRO A 80 -8.60 -7.41 -13.33
N HIS A 81 -8.68 -7.68 -12.02
CA HIS A 81 -9.87 -8.23 -11.36
C HIS A 81 -10.41 -7.32 -10.25
N GLY A 82 -9.84 -6.11 -10.08
CA GLY A 82 -10.12 -5.25 -8.94
C GLY A 82 -9.37 -5.67 -7.67
N SER A 83 -9.79 -5.11 -6.54
CA SER A 83 -9.33 -5.43 -5.19
C SER A 83 -10.49 -5.19 -4.21
N ARG A 84 -10.29 -5.43 -2.90
CA ARG A 84 -11.31 -5.24 -1.85
C ARG A 84 -12.05 -3.88 -1.96
N PHE A 85 -11.33 -2.80 -2.24
CA PHE A 85 -11.90 -1.45 -2.35
C PHE A 85 -11.67 -0.80 -3.72
N ARG A 86 -11.35 -1.57 -4.77
CA ARG A 86 -11.17 -1.02 -6.12
C ARG A 86 -11.85 -1.91 -7.15
N ARG A 87 -12.62 -1.30 -8.03
CA ARG A 87 -13.12 -1.98 -9.24
C ARG A 87 -11.98 -2.37 -10.18
N ALA A 88 -12.24 -3.34 -11.04
CA ALA A 88 -11.35 -3.67 -12.15
C ALA A 88 -11.15 -2.46 -13.09
N GLY A 89 -10.02 -2.44 -13.78
CA GLY A 89 -9.61 -1.36 -14.68
C GLY A 89 -8.78 -0.27 -14.01
N ARG A 90 -8.70 0.89 -14.68
CA ARG A 90 -7.96 2.06 -14.18
C ARG A 90 -8.80 2.80 -13.15
N THR A 91 -8.24 2.97 -11.96
CA THR A 91 -8.86 3.68 -10.82
C THR A 91 -7.86 4.63 -10.19
N ARG A 92 -8.35 5.64 -9.45
CA ARG A 92 -7.48 6.55 -8.68
C ARG A 92 -6.69 5.75 -7.63
N GLY A 93 -5.55 6.30 -7.20
CA GLY A 93 -4.80 5.74 -6.09
C GLY A 93 -5.65 5.68 -4.82
N VAL A 94 -5.44 4.65 -3.99
CA VAL A 94 -6.19 4.43 -2.75
C VAL A 94 -5.22 4.35 -1.59
N TYR A 95 -5.48 5.14 -0.55
CA TYR A 95 -4.73 5.12 0.69
C TYR A 95 -5.31 4.07 1.65
N TYR A 96 -4.68 2.89 1.70
CA TYR A 96 -5.07 1.81 2.61
C TYR A 96 -4.50 2.08 4.01
N ALA A 97 -5.38 2.30 4.98
CA ALA A 97 -5.04 2.51 6.38
C ALA A 97 -6.17 2.01 7.29
N ALA A 98 -5.89 1.89 8.59
CA ALA A 98 -6.85 1.45 9.59
C ALA A 98 -6.92 2.44 10.76
N GLU A 99 -8.05 2.48 11.45
CA GLU A 99 -8.24 3.35 12.62
C GLU A 99 -7.29 2.99 13.78
N THR A 100 -6.95 1.71 13.93
CA THR A 100 -6.01 1.23 14.95
C THR A 100 -4.74 0.64 14.33
N MET A 101 -3.62 0.80 15.03
CA MET A 101 -2.36 0.16 14.64
C MET A 101 -2.49 -1.37 14.60
N PHE A 102 -3.22 -1.95 15.55
CA PHE A 102 -3.43 -3.40 15.61
C PHE A 102 -4.14 -3.92 14.35
N THR A 103 -5.19 -3.24 13.89
CA THR A 103 -5.88 -3.59 12.64
C THR A 103 -4.94 -3.49 11.44
N ALA A 104 -4.11 -2.44 11.36
CA ALA A 104 -3.14 -2.30 10.27
C ALA A 104 -2.11 -3.44 10.25
N VAL A 105 -1.63 -3.89 11.41
CA VAL A 105 -0.73 -5.04 11.55
C VAL A 105 -1.44 -6.34 11.16
N ALA A 106 -2.68 -6.55 11.62
CA ALA A 106 -3.46 -7.75 11.29
C ALA A 106 -3.71 -7.89 9.79
N GLU A 107 -4.08 -6.79 9.11
CA GLU A 107 -4.28 -6.77 7.66
C GLU A 107 -2.97 -7.08 6.90
N MET A 108 -1.85 -6.49 7.33
CA MET A 108 -0.54 -6.77 6.73
C MET A 108 -0.16 -8.25 6.89
N ALA A 109 -0.32 -8.81 8.09
CA ALA A 109 -0.03 -10.21 8.38
C ALA A 109 -0.95 -11.15 7.58
N PHE A 110 -2.25 -10.85 7.50
CA PHE A 110 -3.22 -11.62 6.73
C PHE A 110 -2.82 -11.72 5.26
N TYR A 111 -2.56 -10.60 4.58
CA TYR A 111 -2.21 -10.62 3.16
C TYR A 111 -0.84 -11.27 2.90
N ARG A 112 0.09 -11.18 3.85
CA ARG A 112 1.37 -11.87 3.76
C ARG A 112 1.20 -13.39 3.84
N LEU A 113 0.37 -13.88 4.77
CA LEU A 113 0.04 -15.30 4.88
C LEU A 113 -0.75 -15.80 3.67
N LEU A 114 -1.70 -15.00 3.18
CA LEU A 114 -2.47 -15.32 1.98
C LEU A 114 -1.56 -15.47 0.76
N PHE A 115 -0.58 -14.58 0.58
CA PHE A 115 0.40 -14.69 -0.50
C PHE A 115 1.14 -16.03 -0.48
N PHE A 116 1.62 -16.49 0.68
CA PHE A 116 2.29 -17.80 0.79
C PHE A 116 1.32 -18.97 0.59
N ALA A 117 0.07 -18.85 1.06
CA ALA A 117 -0.96 -19.86 0.83
C ALA A 117 -1.33 -19.99 -0.65
N GLU A 118 -1.36 -18.88 -1.40
CA GLU A 118 -1.65 -18.85 -2.84
C GLU A 118 -0.41 -19.11 -3.71
N SER A 119 0.78 -19.23 -3.11
CA SER A 119 2.05 -19.49 -3.79
C SER A 119 2.83 -20.60 -3.09
N PRO A 120 2.39 -21.87 -3.21
CA PRO A 120 2.94 -23.00 -2.43
C PRO A 120 4.42 -23.27 -2.69
N ASP A 121 4.92 -22.91 -3.88
CA ASP A 121 6.33 -23.10 -4.24
C ASP A 121 7.23 -21.94 -3.76
N THR A 122 6.65 -20.85 -3.26
CA THR A 122 7.44 -19.73 -2.71
C THR A 122 7.96 -20.12 -1.32
N PRO A 123 9.29 -20.13 -1.10
CA PRO A 123 9.85 -20.51 0.18
C PRO A 123 9.50 -19.50 1.28
N TRP A 124 9.24 -20.01 2.49
CA TRP A 124 9.06 -19.17 3.66
C TRP A 124 10.33 -18.35 3.96
N PRO A 125 10.17 -17.11 4.45
CA PRO A 125 11.30 -16.29 4.85
C PRO A 125 12.03 -16.94 6.03
N ARG A 126 13.36 -16.92 5.99
CA ARG A 126 14.21 -17.44 7.07
C ARG A 126 14.22 -16.52 8.30
N ASP A 127 14.08 -15.21 8.07
CA ASP A 127 14.15 -14.18 9.09
C ASP A 127 12.81 -13.46 9.24
N ALA A 128 12.61 -12.86 10.42
CA ALA A 128 11.51 -11.95 10.63
C ALA A 128 11.59 -10.77 9.64
N ALA A 129 10.41 -10.37 9.13
CA ALA A 129 10.30 -9.19 8.28
C ALA A 129 10.08 -7.95 9.15
N ASP A 130 10.84 -6.90 8.85
CA ASP A 130 10.74 -5.61 9.54
C ASP A 130 9.77 -4.69 8.79
N TYR A 131 8.87 -4.07 9.55
CA TYR A 131 7.89 -3.13 9.06
C TYR A 131 7.86 -1.86 9.90
N THR A 132 7.43 -0.77 9.30
CA THR A 132 7.20 0.50 9.98
C THR A 132 5.73 0.83 9.95
N ALA A 133 5.15 1.09 11.13
CA ALA A 133 3.83 1.66 11.28
C ALA A 133 3.96 3.19 11.36
N PHE A 134 3.18 3.91 10.57
CA PHE A 134 3.04 5.36 10.72
C PHE A 134 1.56 5.75 10.68
N SER A 135 1.23 6.90 11.29
CA SER A 135 -0.13 7.43 11.28
C SER A 135 -0.21 8.75 10.53
N ALA A 136 -1.31 8.97 9.81
CA ALA A 136 -1.67 10.25 9.22
C ALA A 136 -2.95 10.79 9.85
N ALA A 137 -3.01 12.09 10.12
CA ALA A 137 -4.24 12.74 10.53
C ALA A 137 -5.11 13.04 9.29
N ILE A 138 -6.35 12.54 9.30
CA ILE A 138 -7.40 12.87 8.34
C ILE A 138 -8.32 13.88 9.03
N LYS A 139 -8.61 14.97 8.34
CA LYS A 139 -9.45 16.09 8.80
C LYS A 139 -10.48 16.38 7.72
#